data_AF-A0A4U0RWG9-F1
#
_entry.id   AF-A0A4U0RWG9-F1
#
_cell.length_a   1.000
_cell.length_b   1.000
_cell.length_c   1.000
_cell.angle_alpha   90.00
_cell.angle_beta   90.00
_cell.angle_gamma   90.00
#
_symmetry.space_group_name_H-M   'P 1'
#
loop_
_entity.id
_entity.type
_entity.pdbx_description
1 polymer ?
#
loop_
_entity_poly.entity_id
_entity_poly.type
_entity_poly.pdbx_seq_one_letter_code
_entity_poly.pdbx_strand_id
1 'polypeptide(L)'
;METEGVRTDRLGLLLDQFDRAREMAQVRLTGLGDEEYLWEQVPGCWSIRRRGEATTPRAFGLGEWVLDQGEPQIPANEYAEVARQAAGGMKVAKIADDWSVSVERVEQILGHTGPPEPDEAPVTTIAWRLGHLHFCFAGQCEWTFGERRQEPKLLVDFTPSAAASCAARSRSAAARSGSRCAAPTAPASVSRAGRAAPAGSPADVASATGPAIRCR
;
A
#
# COMPACT_ATOMS: atom_id res chain seq x y z
N MET A 1 4.14 18.40 32.64
CA MET A 1 4.58 17.86 31.35
C MET A 1 3.32 17.76 30.50
N GLU A 2 3.00 18.83 29.78
CA GLU A 2 1.79 18.91 28.97
C GLU A 2 1.90 17.90 27.83
N THR A 3 0.93 17.01 27.71
CA THR A 3 0.77 16.12 26.56
C THR A 3 0.18 16.95 25.41
N GLU A 4 0.97 17.87 24.88
CA GLU A 4 0.62 18.63 23.70
C GLU A 4 0.56 17.66 22.50
N GLY A 5 -0.62 17.55 21.86
CA GLY A 5 -0.71 17.07 20.49
C GLY A 5 -1.08 15.60 20.23
N VAL A 6 -1.74 14.88 21.14
CA VAL A 6 -2.32 13.57 20.77
C VAL A 6 -3.48 13.81 19.81
N ARG A 7 -3.30 13.45 18.53
CA ARG A 7 -4.38 13.54 17.53
C ARG A 7 -5.34 12.36 17.72
N THR A 8 -6.51 12.66 18.27
CA THR A 8 -7.53 11.66 18.59
C THR A 8 -8.58 11.47 17.49
N ASP A 9 -8.53 12.27 16.43
CA ASP A 9 -9.36 12.05 15.24
C ASP A 9 -8.89 10.80 14.47
N ARG A 10 -9.76 10.26 13.60
CA ARG A 10 -9.48 9.00 12.88
C ARG A 10 -8.19 9.07 12.05
N LEU A 11 -7.90 10.22 11.42
CA LEU A 11 -6.67 10.40 10.64
C LEU A 11 -5.45 10.50 11.57
N GLY A 12 -5.60 11.21 12.68
CA GLY A 12 -4.63 11.27 13.77
C GLY A 12 -4.17 9.89 14.24
N LEU A 13 -5.13 9.02 14.58
CA LEU A 13 -4.85 7.66 15.06
C LEU A 13 -4.13 6.79 14.02
N LEU A 14 -4.49 6.91 12.73
CA LEU A 14 -3.82 6.18 11.65
C LEU A 14 -2.37 6.64 11.45
N LEU A 15 -2.13 7.95 11.55
CA LEU A 15 -0.79 8.52 11.43
C LEU A 15 0.09 8.14 12.62
N ASP A 16 -0.46 8.14 13.84
CA ASP A 16 0.24 7.64 15.04
C ASP A 16 0.59 6.14 14.93
N GLN A 17 -0.34 5.31 14.45
CA GLN A 17 -0.07 3.89 14.22
C GLN A 17 1.05 3.70 13.18
N PHE A 18 1.01 4.49 12.11
CA PHE A 18 2.04 4.46 11.08
C PHE A 18 3.41 4.85 11.63
N ASP A 19 3.48 5.92 12.42
CA ASP A 19 4.74 6.38 13.00
C ASP A 19 5.32 5.36 13.97
N ARG A 20 4.49 4.68 14.78
CA ARG A 20 4.94 3.56 15.61
C ARG A 20 5.51 2.41 14.78
N ALA A 21 4.83 1.99 13.72
CA ALA A 21 5.31 0.90 12.86
C ALA A 21 6.66 1.26 12.20
N ARG A 22 6.80 2.51 11.75
CA ARG A 22 8.03 3.05 11.18
C ARG A 22 9.17 3.04 12.20
N GLU A 23 8.96 3.54 13.41
CA GLU A 23 9.98 3.58 14.48
C GLU A 23 10.43 2.18 14.87
N MET A 24 9.48 1.26 15.02
CA MET A 24 9.75 -0.14 15.28
C MET A 24 10.61 -0.78 14.19
N ALA A 25 10.34 -0.48 12.92
CA ALA A 25 11.15 -0.96 11.80
C ALA A 25 12.54 -0.32 11.80
N GLN A 26 12.67 0.98 12.06
CA GLN A 26 13.96 1.69 12.10
C GLN A 26 14.92 1.08 13.11
N VAL A 27 14.45 0.80 14.33
CA VAL A 27 15.28 0.17 15.36
C VAL A 27 15.79 -1.18 14.90
N ARG A 28 14.93 -2.00 14.29
CA ARG A 28 15.27 -3.35 13.82
C ARG A 28 16.20 -3.37 12.60
N LEU A 29 16.24 -2.28 11.84
CA LEU A 29 17.13 -2.12 10.69
C LEU A 29 18.47 -1.48 11.06
N THR A 30 18.71 -1.19 12.35
CA THR A 30 19.99 -0.65 12.82
C THR A 30 21.11 -1.65 12.56
N GLY A 31 22.19 -1.19 11.91
CA GLY A 31 23.34 -2.02 11.59
C GLY A 31 23.24 -2.78 10.26
N LEU A 32 22.13 -2.67 9.54
CA LEU A 32 22.01 -3.25 8.19
C LEU A 32 23.04 -2.61 7.26
N GLY A 33 23.98 -3.41 6.76
CA GLY A 33 25.02 -2.99 5.82
C GLY A 33 24.56 -3.02 4.36
N ASP A 34 25.26 -2.29 3.49
CA ASP A 34 24.93 -2.21 2.06
C ASP A 34 25.07 -3.57 1.34
N GLU A 35 26.03 -4.41 1.78
CA GLU A 35 26.20 -5.78 1.26
C GLU A 35 24.98 -6.65 1.58
N GLU A 36 24.58 -6.72 2.86
CA GLU A 36 23.39 -7.48 3.27
C GLU A 36 22.10 -6.92 2.65
N TYR A 37 22.02 -5.60 2.51
CA TYR A 37 20.90 -4.91 1.88
C TYR A 37 20.71 -5.34 0.41
N LEU A 38 21.81 -5.45 -0.35
CA LEU A 38 21.82 -5.84 -1.76
C LEU A 38 22.01 -7.35 -1.98
N TRP A 39 22.15 -8.14 -0.91
CA TRP A 39 22.46 -9.56 -1.00
C TRP A 39 21.36 -10.32 -1.77
N GLU A 40 21.78 -11.00 -2.85
CA GLU A 40 20.93 -11.86 -3.67
C GLU A 40 20.95 -13.29 -3.11
N GLN A 41 19.83 -13.71 -2.53
CA GLN A 41 19.67 -15.03 -1.91
C GLN A 41 19.74 -16.15 -2.97
N VAL A 42 19.18 -15.87 -4.15
CA VAL A 42 19.25 -16.73 -5.32
C VAL A 42 19.63 -15.90 -6.54
N PRO A 43 20.31 -16.48 -7.54
CA PRO A 43 20.58 -15.79 -8.80
C PRO A 43 19.29 -15.28 -9.43
N GLY A 44 19.31 -14.02 -9.88
CA GLY A 44 18.15 -13.40 -10.54
C GLY A 44 17.09 -12.84 -9.59
N CYS A 45 17.37 -12.73 -8.29
CA CYS A 45 16.53 -11.97 -7.38
C CYS A 45 16.24 -10.56 -7.92
N TRP A 46 15.00 -10.12 -7.77
CA TRP A 46 14.65 -8.73 -8.03
C TRP A 46 15.31 -7.85 -6.97
N SER A 47 15.97 -6.78 -7.42
CA SER A 47 16.74 -5.90 -6.56
C SER A 47 16.55 -4.42 -6.91
N ILE A 48 17.32 -3.57 -6.21
CA ILE A 48 17.59 -2.20 -6.67
C ILE A 48 18.87 -2.25 -7.48
N ARG A 49 18.80 -1.83 -8.74
CA ARG A 49 19.92 -1.89 -9.69
C ARG A 49 20.15 -0.54 -10.33
N ARG A 50 21.34 -0.34 -10.90
CA ARG A 50 21.53 0.77 -11.82
C ARG A 50 20.60 0.60 -13.01
N ARG A 51 20.10 1.71 -13.55
CA ARG A 51 19.14 1.71 -14.65
C ARG A 51 19.59 0.91 -15.87
N GLY A 52 20.89 0.94 -16.18
CA GLY A 52 21.48 0.16 -17.28
C GLY A 52 21.70 -1.33 -16.99
N GLU A 53 21.52 -1.75 -15.75
CA GLU A 53 21.75 -3.13 -15.26
C GLU A 53 20.44 -3.80 -14.80
N ALA A 54 19.31 -3.11 -14.94
CA ALA A 54 18.00 -3.66 -14.60
C ALA A 54 17.73 -4.94 -15.42
N THR A 55 17.29 -5.99 -14.73
CA THR A 55 17.05 -7.30 -15.37
C THR A 55 15.59 -7.51 -15.73
N THR A 56 14.73 -6.58 -15.33
CA THR A 56 13.28 -6.66 -15.49
C THR A 56 12.77 -5.57 -16.44
N PRO A 57 11.72 -5.87 -17.24
CA PRO A 57 11.34 -5.01 -18.37
C PRO A 57 10.70 -3.68 -17.95
N ARG A 58 10.20 -3.57 -16.71
CA ARG A 58 9.47 -2.40 -16.22
C ARG A 58 10.10 -1.75 -15.00
N ALA A 59 11.38 -1.99 -14.77
CA ALA A 59 12.11 -1.38 -13.66
C ALA A 59 11.92 0.15 -13.66
N PHE A 60 11.71 0.72 -12.48
CA PHE A 60 11.32 2.14 -12.35
C PHE A 60 12.07 2.84 -11.21
N GLY A 61 12.12 4.17 -11.27
CA GLY A 61 12.77 5.02 -10.29
C GLY A 61 13.07 6.40 -10.87
N LEU A 62 13.26 7.41 -10.02
CA LEU A 62 13.54 8.78 -10.44
C LEU A 62 14.96 8.96 -11.00
N GLY A 63 15.95 8.29 -10.42
CA GLY A 63 17.38 8.57 -10.63
C GLY A 63 18.16 7.47 -11.36
N GLU A 64 19.45 7.35 -11.06
CA GLU A 64 20.32 6.31 -11.61
C GLU A 64 19.89 4.91 -11.17
N TRP A 65 19.31 4.80 -9.97
CA TRP A 65 18.90 3.53 -9.37
C TRP A 65 17.41 3.29 -9.57
N VAL A 66 17.09 2.06 -9.95
CA VAL A 66 15.73 1.61 -10.24
C VAL A 66 15.41 0.35 -9.45
N LEU A 67 14.14 0.21 -9.09
CA LEU A 67 13.59 -1.00 -8.51
C LEU A 67 13.15 -1.92 -9.63
N ASP A 68 13.60 -3.17 -9.62
CA ASP A 68 13.15 -4.18 -10.58
C ASP A 68 11.62 -4.36 -10.52
N GLN A 69 10.97 -4.44 -11.67
CA GLN A 69 9.54 -4.69 -11.80
C GLN A 69 9.26 -5.49 -13.07
N GLY A 70 8.59 -6.64 -12.91
CA GLY A 70 8.15 -7.47 -14.02
C GLY A 70 6.99 -6.87 -14.83
N GLU A 71 6.59 -7.59 -15.87
CA GLU A 71 5.38 -7.27 -16.62
C GLU A 71 4.12 -7.38 -15.74
N PRO A 72 3.07 -6.59 -16.01
CA PRO A 72 1.78 -6.81 -15.39
C PRO A 72 1.30 -8.21 -15.75
N GLN A 73 0.78 -8.88 -14.73
CA GLN A 73 0.28 -10.22 -14.85
C GLN A 73 -0.99 -10.33 -14.01
N ILE A 74 -1.95 -11.13 -14.46
CA ILE A 74 -3.12 -11.50 -13.68
C ILE A 74 -2.73 -12.74 -12.88
N PRO A 75 -2.71 -12.67 -11.54
CA PRO A 75 -2.37 -13.81 -10.70
C PRO A 75 -3.29 -15.01 -10.94
N ALA A 76 -2.78 -16.23 -10.78
CA ALA A 76 -3.53 -17.46 -10.93
C ALA A 76 -4.80 -17.50 -10.05
N ASN A 77 -4.74 -16.96 -8.83
CA ASN A 77 -5.88 -16.90 -7.92
C ASN A 77 -6.97 -15.91 -8.36
N GLU A 78 -6.72 -15.07 -9.36
CA GLU A 78 -7.66 -14.06 -9.88
C GLU A 78 -8.37 -14.53 -11.17
N TYR A 79 -8.01 -15.68 -11.72
CA TYR A 79 -8.63 -16.20 -12.96
C TYR A 79 -10.14 -16.41 -12.79
N ALA A 80 -10.57 -16.91 -11.63
CA ALA A 80 -11.98 -17.08 -11.32
C ALA A 80 -12.73 -15.74 -11.27
N GLU A 81 -12.06 -14.68 -10.81
CA GLU A 81 -12.65 -13.35 -10.77
C GLU A 81 -12.78 -12.74 -12.17
N VAL A 82 -11.74 -12.88 -12.99
CA VAL A 82 -11.78 -12.48 -14.41
C VAL A 82 -12.92 -13.18 -15.15
N ALA A 83 -13.10 -14.48 -14.93
CA ALA A 83 -14.22 -15.24 -15.50
C ALA A 83 -15.58 -14.72 -15.02
N ARG A 84 -15.73 -14.40 -13.72
CA ARG A 84 -16.96 -13.78 -13.20
C ARG A 84 -17.25 -12.43 -13.84
N GLN A 85 -16.25 -11.56 -13.96
CA GLN A 85 -16.40 -10.23 -14.53
C GLN A 85 -16.87 -10.29 -15.99
N ALA A 86 -16.24 -11.17 -16.78
CA ALA A 86 -16.64 -11.40 -18.17
C ALA A 86 -18.08 -11.96 -18.28
N ALA A 87 -18.43 -12.96 -17.46
CA ALA A 87 -19.79 -13.52 -17.42
C ALA A 87 -20.85 -12.49 -16.95
N GLY A 88 -20.44 -11.53 -16.12
CA GLY A 88 -21.26 -10.40 -15.69
C GLY A 88 -21.41 -9.29 -16.75
N GLY A 89 -20.83 -9.47 -17.95
CA GLY A 89 -20.95 -8.54 -19.08
C GLY A 89 -19.87 -7.47 -19.16
N MET A 90 -18.80 -7.54 -18.35
CA MET A 90 -17.66 -6.64 -18.52
C MET A 90 -16.91 -6.98 -19.82
N LYS A 91 -16.59 -5.95 -20.62
CA LYS A 91 -15.83 -6.13 -21.87
C LYS A 91 -14.41 -6.59 -21.55
N VAL A 92 -13.92 -7.58 -22.31
CA VAL A 92 -12.54 -8.11 -22.19
C VAL A 92 -11.49 -7.00 -22.26
N ALA A 93 -11.66 -6.03 -23.17
CA ALA A 93 -10.76 -4.88 -23.27
C ALA A 93 -10.68 -4.05 -21.97
N LYS A 94 -11.80 -3.88 -21.27
CA LYS A 94 -11.81 -3.19 -19.98
C LYS A 94 -11.08 -3.99 -18.90
N ILE A 95 -11.28 -5.31 -18.87
CA ILE A 95 -10.56 -6.19 -17.93
C ILE A 95 -9.05 -6.09 -18.20
N ALA A 96 -8.65 -6.14 -19.47
CA ALA A 96 -7.26 -6.00 -19.88
C ALA A 96 -6.65 -4.67 -19.41
N ASP A 97 -7.37 -3.56 -19.61
CA ASP A 97 -6.95 -2.22 -19.15
C ASP A 97 -6.82 -2.14 -17.63
N ASP A 98 -7.81 -2.63 -16.88
CA ASP A 98 -7.83 -2.57 -15.41
C ASP A 98 -6.66 -3.38 -14.80
N TRP A 99 -6.29 -4.51 -15.43
CA TRP A 99 -5.14 -5.32 -15.04
C TRP A 99 -3.82 -4.90 -15.71
N SER A 100 -3.86 -3.91 -16.61
CA SER A 100 -2.73 -3.47 -17.44
C SER A 100 -2.07 -4.60 -18.24
N VAL A 101 -2.84 -5.59 -18.69
CA VAL A 101 -2.40 -6.71 -19.55
C VAL A 101 -2.97 -6.57 -20.96
N SER A 102 -2.55 -7.43 -21.89
CA SER A 102 -3.13 -7.46 -23.24
C SER A 102 -4.51 -8.14 -23.27
N VAL A 103 -5.30 -7.83 -24.30
CA VAL A 103 -6.60 -8.49 -24.52
C VAL A 103 -6.41 -10.00 -24.73
N GLU A 104 -5.40 -10.38 -25.51
CA GLU A 104 -5.07 -11.78 -25.79
C GLU A 104 -4.76 -12.54 -24.50
N ARG A 105 -4.13 -11.89 -23.52
CA ARG A 105 -3.85 -12.50 -22.22
C ARG A 105 -5.14 -12.79 -21.44
N VAL A 106 -6.10 -11.88 -21.46
CA VAL A 106 -7.41 -12.11 -20.83
C VAL A 106 -8.17 -13.22 -21.55
N GLU A 107 -8.15 -13.25 -22.88
CA GLU A 107 -8.76 -14.33 -23.67
C GLU A 107 -8.13 -15.70 -23.37
N GLN A 108 -6.80 -15.76 -23.24
CA GLN A 108 -6.10 -16.98 -22.83
C GLN A 108 -6.56 -17.47 -21.45
N ILE A 109 -6.77 -16.56 -20.50
CA ILE A 109 -7.27 -16.88 -19.16
C ILE A 109 -8.71 -17.40 -19.23
N LEU A 110 -9.57 -16.76 -20.01
CA LEU A 110 -10.96 -17.18 -20.20
C LEU A 110 -11.06 -18.54 -20.92
N GLY A 111 -10.11 -18.85 -21.79
CA GLY A 111 -9.97 -20.15 -22.44
C GLY A 111 -9.28 -21.23 -21.61
N HIS A 112 -8.74 -20.89 -20.43
CA HIS A 112 -8.03 -21.84 -19.59
C HIS A 112 -9.00 -22.84 -18.94
N THR A 113 -8.63 -24.13 -18.98
CA THR A 113 -9.41 -25.21 -18.37
C THR A 113 -8.56 -25.95 -17.34
N GLY A 114 -9.14 -26.18 -16.16
CA GLY A 114 -8.45 -26.84 -15.05
C GLY A 114 -7.91 -25.84 -14.01
N PRO A 115 -7.23 -26.34 -12.96
CA PRO A 115 -6.58 -25.47 -11.99
C PRO A 115 -5.38 -24.77 -12.64
N PRO A 116 -5.23 -23.44 -12.46
CA PRO A 116 -4.06 -22.74 -12.96
C PRO A 116 -2.81 -23.18 -12.20
N GLU A 117 -1.68 -23.18 -12.90
CA GLU A 117 -0.38 -23.38 -12.26
C GLU A 117 -0.12 -22.24 -11.27
N PRO A 118 0.43 -22.51 -10.08
CA PRO A 118 0.74 -21.46 -9.12
C PRO A 118 1.73 -20.44 -9.68
N ASP A 119 1.52 -19.15 -9.38
CA ASP A 119 2.44 -18.11 -9.79
C ASP A 119 3.82 -18.30 -9.10
N GLU A 120 4.89 -18.24 -9.88
CA GLU A 120 6.24 -18.15 -9.34
C GLU A 120 6.50 -16.73 -8.84
N ALA A 121 6.39 -16.54 -7.52
CA ALA A 121 6.71 -15.26 -6.91
C ALA A 121 8.23 -14.99 -7.00
N PRO A 122 8.65 -13.82 -7.52
CA PRO A 122 10.07 -13.51 -7.60
C PRO A 122 10.68 -13.42 -6.20
N VAL A 123 11.84 -14.06 -6.02
CA VAL A 123 12.66 -13.81 -4.83
C VAL A 123 13.22 -12.40 -4.93
N THR A 124 13.24 -11.71 -3.80
CA THR A 124 13.51 -10.27 -3.73
C THR A 124 14.52 -9.99 -2.64
N THR A 125 15.44 -9.06 -2.91
CA THR A 125 16.42 -8.63 -1.91
C THR A 125 15.76 -7.79 -0.81
N ILE A 126 16.47 -7.59 0.30
CA ILE A 126 16.04 -6.67 1.35
C ILE A 126 15.89 -5.25 0.77
N ALA A 127 16.81 -4.86 -0.12
CA ALA A 127 16.75 -3.61 -0.85
C ALA A 127 15.44 -3.45 -1.62
N TRP A 128 15.06 -4.47 -2.38
CA TRP A 128 13.81 -4.45 -3.13
C TRP A 128 12.61 -4.30 -2.21
N ARG A 129 12.54 -5.09 -1.14
CA ARG A 129 11.42 -5.07 -0.18
C ARG A 129 11.27 -3.71 0.48
N LEU A 130 12.37 -3.12 0.94
CA LEU A 130 12.34 -1.81 1.58
C LEU A 130 12.02 -0.68 0.58
N GLY A 131 12.53 -0.75 -0.64
CA GLY A 131 12.19 0.19 -1.71
C GLY A 131 10.72 0.12 -2.09
N HIS A 132 10.19 -1.10 -2.29
CA HIS A 132 8.80 -1.35 -2.62
C HIS A 132 7.85 -0.83 -1.54
N LEU A 133 8.13 -1.13 -0.26
CA LEU A 133 7.36 -0.57 0.86
C LEU A 133 7.41 0.96 0.84
N HIS A 134 8.58 1.56 0.64
CA HIS A 134 8.70 3.02 0.61
C HIS A 134 7.88 3.66 -0.51
N PHE A 135 7.91 3.11 -1.73
CA PHE A 135 7.07 3.56 -2.84
C PHE A 135 5.57 3.40 -2.53
N CYS A 136 5.15 2.24 -2.03
CA CYS A 136 3.75 1.98 -1.68
C CYS A 136 3.25 2.94 -0.60
N PHE A 137 4.11 3.38 0.33
CA PHE A 137 3.71 4.33 1.36
C PHE A 137 3.84 5.78 0.91
N ALA A 138 5.03 6.24 0.53
CA ALA A 138 5.26 7.64 0.17
C ALA A 138 4.48 8.02 -1.09
N GLY A 139 4.53 7.18 -2.13
CA GLY A 139 3.88 7.43 -3.40
C GLY A 139 2.37 7.39 -3.29
N GLN A 140 1.81 6.34 -2.69
CA GLN A 140 0.34 6.22 -2.58
C GLN A 140 -0.24 7.20 -1.56
N CYS A 141 0.48 7.55 -0.49
CA CYS A 141 -0.01 8.58 0.44
C CYS A 141 -0.11 9.95 -0.21
N GLU A 142 0.88 10.38 -1.01
CA GLU A 142 0.76 11.63 -1.78
C GLU A 142 -0.40 11.56 -2.76
N TRP A 143 -0.59 10.41 -3.41
CA TRP A 143 -1.68 10.22 -4.37
C TRP A 143 -3.08 10.17 -3.74
N THR A 144 -3.17 9.66 -2.51
CA THR A 144 -4.45 9.44 -1.82
C THR A 144 -4.85 10.64 -0.96
N PHE A 145 -3.90 11.20 -0.22
CA PHE A 145 -4.12 12.25 0.78
C PHE A 145 -3.47 13.59 0.43
N GLY A 146 -2.60 13.61 -0.58
CA GLY A 146 -1.94 14.82 -1.07
C GLY A 146 -2.65 15.40 -2.31
N GLU A 147 -1.92 16.21 -3.05
CA GLU A 147 -2.42 16.96 -4.20
C GLU A 147 -2.29 16.22 -5.53
N ARG A 148 -1.72 15.00 -5.54
CA ARG A 148 -1.41 14.22 -6.75
C ARG A 148 -0.48 14.96 -7.71
N ARG A 149 0.52 15.65 -7.16
CA ARG A 149 1.44 16.50 -7.93
C ARG A 149 2.41 15.71 -8.80
N GLN A 150 2.69 14.46 -8.44
CA GLN A 150 3.65 13.63 -9.14
C GLN A 150 3.19 12.18 -9.18
N GLU A 151 3.54 11.47 -10.26
CA GLU A 151 3.29 10.03 -10.35
C GLU A 151 3.99 9.31 -9.18
N PRO A 152 3.30 8.39 -8.46
CA PRO A 152 3.85 7.68 -7.31
C PRO A 152 5.21 7.03 -7.54
N LYS A 153 5.44 6.49 -8.74
CA LYS A 153 6.67 5.77 -9.11
C LYS A 153 7.90 6.69 -9.21
N LEU A 154 7.67 8.00 -9.32
CA LEU A 154 8.70 9.01 -9.44
C LEU A 154 8.97 9.76 -8.13
N LEU A 155 8.24 9.42 -7.05
CA LEU A 155 8.37 10.08 -5.75
C LEU A 155 9.51 9.51 -4.87
N VAL A 156 10.05 8.35 -5.24
CA VAL A 156 11.11 7.69 -4.48
C VAL A 156 12.41 7.70 -5.27
N ASP A 157 13.45 8.22 -4.63
CA ASP A 157 14.83 8.05 -5.08
C ASP A 157 15.38 6.76 -4.47
N PHE A 158 15.49 5.72 -5.29
CA PHE A 158 16.06 4.44 -4.86
C PHE A 158 17.56 4.59 -4.66
N THR A 159 18.12 3.82 -3.74
CA THR A 159 19.52 3.94 -3.35
C THR A 159 20.09 2.56 -3.05
N PRO A 160 21.37 2.31 -3.39
CA PRO A 160 22.06 1.08 -3.00
C PRO A 160 22.49 1.11 -1.52
N SER A 161 22.39 2.26 -0.85
CA SER A 161 22.81 2.41 0.54
C SER A 161 21.68 2.11 1.51
N ALA A 162 21.90 1.12 2.39
CA ALA A 162 21.00 0.75 3.46
C ALA A 162 20.74 1.94 4.41
N ALA A 163 21.81 2.66 4.76
CA ALA A 163 21.74 3.83 5.64
C ALA A 163 20.87 4.95 5.03
N ALA A 164 21.09 5.27 3.75
CA ALA A 164 20.32 6.30 3.05
C ALA A 164 18.84 5.90 2.91
N SER A 165 18.56 4.63 2.59
CA SER A 165 17.21 4.06 2.51
C SER A 165 16.46 4.18 3.84
N CYS A 166 17.14 3.86 4.96
CA CYS A 166 16.59 4.01 6.31
C CYS A 166 16.34 5.47 6.69
N ALA A 167 17.24 6.40 6.32
CA ALA A 167 17.12 7.82 6.63
C ALA A 167 16.05 8.56 5.80
N ALA A 168 15.88 8.20 4.52
CA ALA A 168 14.87 8.81 3.64
C ALA A 168 13.44 8.59 4.18
N ARG A 169 13.17 7.41 4.75
CA ARG A 169 11.89 7.09 5.41
C ARG A 169 11.59 8.01 6.60
N SER A 170 12.61 8.46 7.34
CA SER A 170 12.45 9.38 8.47
C SER A 170 12.00 10.77 8.02
N ARG A 171 12.53 11.26 6.89
CA ARG A 171 12.24 12.62 6.38
C ARG A 171 10.84 12.75 5.79
N SER A 172 10.36 11.75 5.06
CA SER A 172 8.97 11.75 4.57
C SER A 172 7.96 11.80 5.73
N ALA A 173 8.29 11.27 6.90
CA ALA A 173 7.45 11.34 8.10
C ALA A 173 7.43 12.71 8.78
N ALA A 174 8.60 13.35 8.93
CA ALA A 174 8.68 14.68 9.52
C ALA A 174 7.87 15.73 8.73
N ALA A 175 7.87 15.64 7.39
CA ALA A 175 7.06 16.52 6.54
C ALA A 175 5.54 16.35 6.75
N ARG A 176 5.08 15.20 7.26
CA ARG A 176 3.66 14.90 7.54
C ARG A 176 3.17 15.41 8.90
N SER A 177 4.06 15.58 9.87
CA SER A 177 3.73 16.14 11.19
C SER A 177 3.55 17.67 11.15
N GLY A 178 4.21 18.34 10.20
CA GLY A 178 4.19 19.81 10.09
C GLY A 178 3.03 20.42 9.28
N SER A 179 2.29 19.64 8.49
CA SER A 179 1.18 20.17 7.68
C SER A 179 -0.07 20.35 8.53
N ARG A 180 -0.14 21.50 9.23
CA ARG A 180 -1.39 22.02 9.79
C ARG A 180 -2.37 22.21 8.64
N CYS A 181 -3.29 21.26 8.44
CA CYS A 181 -4.52 21.53 7.73
C CYS A 181 -5.35 22.48 8.60
N ALA A 182 -5.09 23.78 8.51
CA ALA A 182 -6.01 24.79 9.01
C ALA A 182 -7.27 24.71 8.14
N ALA A 183 -8.31 24.04 8.63
CA ALA A 183 -9.63 24.16 8.05
C ALA A 183 -10.10 25.62 8.19
N PRO A 184 -10.66 26.25 7.15
CA PRO A 184 -11.31 27.54 7.32
C PRO A 184 -12.58 27.33 8.16
N THR A 185 -12.58 27.84 9.38
CA THR A 185 -13.77 27.98 10.21
C THR A 185 -14.69 29.03 9.59
N ALA A 186 -15.84 28.59 9.09
CA ALA A 186 -16.99 29.46 8.88
C ALA A 186 -18.22 28.83 9.56
N PRO A 187 -18.97 29.56 10.41
CA PRO A 187 -20.10 29.02 11.12
C PRO A 187 -21.34 28.97 10.22
N ALA A 188 -21.85 27.78 9.93
CA ALA A 188 -23.17 27.62 9.35
C ALA A 188 -24.19 27.41 10.48
N SER A 189 -25.00 28.44 10.74
CA SER A 189 -26.18 28.37 11.60
C SER A 189 -27.23 27.44 10.98
N VAL A 190 -27.50 26.31 11.60
CA VAL A 190 -28.64 25.45 11.25
C VAL A 190 -29.86 25.89 12.07
N SER A 191 -30.81 26.55 11.41
CA SER A 191 -32.14 26.75 11.95
C SER A 191 -32.91 25.44 11.86
N ARG A 192 -33.35 24.90 13.01
CA ARG A 192 -34.13 23.66 13.11
C ARG A 192 -35.56 24.02 13.50
N ALA A 193 -36.47 23.96 12.53
CA ALA A 193 -37.91 23.93 12.77
C ALA A 193 -38.52 22.72 12.05
N GLY A 194 -39.35 21.96 12.76
CA GLY A 194 -40.12 20.83 12.21
C GLY A 194 -39.95 19.54 13.00
N ARG A 195 -40.63 19.44 14.15
CA ARG A 195 -40.83 18.20 14.91
C ARG A 195 -41.84 17.30 14.19
N ALA A 196 -41.63 16.00 14.25
CA ALA A 196 -42.66 15.04 14.64
C ALA A 196 -42.00 13.91 15.43
N ALA A 197 -42.58 13.59 16.58
CA ALA A 197 -42.07 12.68 17.60
C ALA A 197 -42.92 11.36 17.59
N PRO A 198 -42.71 10.38 18.48
CA PRO A 198 -42.59 8.97 18.11
C PRO A 198 -43.73 8.09 18.69
N ALA A 199 -43.73 6.79 18.37
CA ALA A 199 -44.47 5.80 19.16
C ALA A 199 -43.71 4.46 19.20
N GLY A 200 -43.43 3.98 20.42
CA GLY A 200 -42.93 2.62 20.70
C GLY A 200 -41.90 2.57 21.82
N SER A 201 -42.36 2.43 23.07
CA SER A 201 -41.56 2.28 24.30
C SER A 201 -41.15 0.81 24.56
N PRO A 202 -40.23 0.54 25.51
CA PRO A 202 -39.37 -0.64 25.58
C PRO A 202 -39.89 -1.75 26.50
N ALA A 203 -39.33 -2.96 26.35
CA ALA A 203 -39.28 -3.95 27.42
C ALA A 203 -38.09 -4.92 27.23
N ASP A 204 -37.44 -5.18 28.37
CA ASP A 204 -36.29 -6.04 28.69
C ASP A 204 -36.23 -7.42 28.03
N VAL A 205 -35.01 -7.96 27.83
CA VAL A 205 -34.55 -9.26 28.40
C VAL A 205 -33.00 -9.35 28.45
N ALA A 206 -32.48 -9.40 29.68
CA ALA A 206 -31.37 -10.17 30.26
C ALA A 206 -30.12 -10.65 29.46
N SER A 207 -28.96 -10.24 29.99
CA SER A 207 -27.80 -11.04 30.44
C SER A 207 -27.58 -12.46 29.89
N ALA A 208 -26.44 -12.67 29.22
CA ALA A 208 -25.75 -13.97 29.21
C ALA A 208 -24.22 -13.78 29.06
N THR A 209 -23.50 -14.44 29.96
CA THR A 209 -22.05 -14.37 30.18
C THR A 209 -21.34 -15.59 29.57
N GLY A 210 -20.27 -15.36 28.78
CA GLY A 210 -19.14 -16.28 28.52
C GLY A 210 -19.35 -17.51 27.60
N PRO A 211 -18.28 -18.25 27.21
CA PRO A 211 -16.90 -18.18 27.70
C PRO A 211 -15.80 -18.04 26.61
N ALA A 212 -14.58 -17.81 27.12
CA ALA A 212 -13.32 -17.62 26.43
C ALA A 212 -12.84 -18.85 25.63
N ILE A 213 -12.25 -18.59 24.47
CA ILE A 213 -11.58 -19.59 23.62
C ILE A 213 -10.10 -19.67 24.01
N ARG A 214 -9.65 -20.85 24.45
CA ARG A 214 -8.23 -21.21 24.62
C ARG A 214 -7.62 -21.55 23.26
N CYS A 215 -6.44 -20.99 22.98
CA CYS A 215 -5.58 -21.42 21.90
C CYS A 215 -5.01 -22.82 22.17
N ARG A 216 -4.93 -23.64 21.12
CA ARG A 216 -4.00 -24.77 21.01
C ARG A 216 -2.75 -24.31 20.28
#